data_AF-A0A942L3X2-F1
#
_entry.id   AF-A0A942L3X2-F1
#
_cell.length_a   1.000
_cell.length_b   1.000
_cell.length_c   1.000
_cell.angle_alpha   90.00
_cell.angle_beta   90.00
_cell.angle_gamma   90.00
#
_symmetry.space_group_name_H-M   'P 1'
#
loop_
_entity.id
_entity.type
_entity.pdbx_description
1 polymer ?
#
loop_
_entity_poly.entity_id
_entity_poly.type
_entity_poly.pdbx_seq_one_letter_code
_entity_poly.pdbx_strand_id
1 'polypeptide(L)'
;MLTDSALAALRAILRARVSVAAATLSEHAQGESLVAGGRPDAVVFPRATAEVAALAAWSTAHAVPLVGWGEGVAFQRGACAPRTVWFGWSLASSA
;
A
#
# COMPACT_ATOMS: atom_id res chain seq x y z
N MET A 1 11.48 4.45 -5.48
CA MET A 1 11.00 5.53 -6.34
C MET A 1 10.08 4.97 -7.41
N LEU A 2 8.80 4.92 -7.07
CA LEU A 2 7.71 4.60 -8.01
C LEU A 2 7.78 5.53 -9.24
N THR A 3 7.55 5.00 -10.44
CA THR A 3 7.54 5.82 -11.66
C THR A 3 6.24 6.59 -11.80
N ASP A 4 6.26 7.74 -12.46
CA ASP A 4 5.03 8.52 -12.74
C ASP A 4 3.99 7.71 -13.52
N SER A 5 4.44 6.86 -14.45
CA SER A 5 3.56 5.96 -15.21
C SER A 5 2.84 4.95 -14.31
N ALA A 6 3.55 4.34 -13.35
CA ALA A 6 2.98 3.39 -12.42
C ALA A 6 1.99 4.10 -11.47
N LEU A 7 2.35 5.30 -10.99
CA LEU A 7 1.48 6.10 -10.12
C LEU A 7 0.21 6.58 -10.85
N ALA A 8 0.31 6.96 -12.11
CA ALA A 8 -0.84 7.33 -12.94
C ALA A 8 -1.79 6.14 -13.16
N ALA A 9 -1.24 4.96 -13.47
CA ALA A 9 -2.04 3.73 -13.60
C ALA A 9 -2.73 3.35 -12.28
N LEU A 10 -2.04 3.51 -11.14
CA LEU A 10 -2.61 3.27 -9.82
C LEU A 10 -3.79 4.21 -9.51
N ARG A 11 -3.65 5.50 -9.88
CA ARG A 11 -4.74 6.48 -9.79
C ARG A 11 -5.88 6.22 -10.76
N ALA A 12 -5.65 5.57 -11.89
CA ALA A 12 -6.75 5.15 -12.77
C ALA A 12 -7.64 4.08 -12.11
N ILE A 13 -7.05 3.17 -11.32
CA ILE A 13 -7.77 2.11 -10.61
C ILE A 13 -8.55 2.69 -9.42
N LEU A 14 -7.88 3.46 -8.56
CA LEU A 14 -8.44 3.86 -7.25
C LEU A 14 -8.84 5.34 -7.14
N ARG A 15 -8.53 6.14 -8.15
CA ARG A 15 -8.79 7.58 -8.22
C ARG A 15 -8.13 8.32 -7.07
N ALA A 16 -8.93 9.00 -6.24
CA ALA A 16 -8.46 9.79 -5.11
C ALA A 16 -8.00 8.95 -3.91
N ARG A 17 -8.15 7.62 -3.94
CA ARG A 17 -7.79 6.71 -2.83
C ARG A 17 -6.33 6.23 -2.88
N VAL A 18 -5.46 7.07 -3.44
CA VAL A 18 -4.00 6.85 -3.53
C VAL A 18 -3.32 8.01 -2.81
N SER A 19 -2.65 7.72 -1.70
CA SER A 19 -1.87 8.70 -0.94
C SER A 19 -0.37 8.52 -1.19
N VAL A 20 0.29 9.63 -1.50
CA VAL A 20 1.76 9.76 -1.53
C VAL A 20 2.23 10.82 -0.52
N ALA A 21 1.33 11.25 0.37
CA ALA A 21 1.61 12.28 1.36
C ALA A 21 2.58 11.76 2.42
N ALA A 22 3.62 12.53 2.72
CA ALA A 22 4.69 12.10 3.63
C ALA A 22 4.16 11.67 5.01
N ALA A 23 3.14 12.35 5.55
CA ALA A 23 2.49 11.96 6.80
C ALA A 23 1.89 10.55 6.72
N THR A 24 1.04 10.28 5.72
CA THR A 24 0.42 8.96 5.52
C THR A 24 1.48 7.87 5.29
N LEU A 25 2.51 8.14 4.48
CA LEU A 25 3.59 7.18 4.25
C LEU A 25 4.35 6.87 5.53
N SER A 26 4.60 7.87 6.38
CA SER A 26 5.30 7.71 7.66
C SER A 26 4.47 6.94 8.69
N GLU A 27 3.17 7.23 8.78
CA GLU A 27 2.22 6.48 9.63
C GLU A 27 2.19 5.01 9.26
N HIS A 28 2.13 4.73 7.96
CA HIS A 28 2.11 3.35 7.48
C HIS A 28 3.51 2.73 7.57
N ALA A 29 4.60 3.47 7.43
CA ALA A 29 5.95 2.96 7.69
C ALA A 29 6.15 2.48 9.14
N GLN A 30 5.31 2.92 10.09
CA GLN A 30 5.33 2.41 11.46
C GLN A 30 4.69 1.01 11.50
N GLY A 31 5.37 0.07 12.14
CA GLY A 31 4.85 -1.25 12.46
C GLY A 31 5.68 -1.88 13.56
N GLU A 32 5.19 -2.95 14.17
CA GLU A 32 5.85 -3.65 15.29
C GLU A 32 7.21 -4.29 14.96
N SER A 33 7.75 -4.07 13.75
CA SER A 33 9.05 -4.59 13.35
C SER A 33 10.17 -3.72 13.93
N LEU A 34 11.07 -4.35 14.69
CA LEU A 34 12.28 -3.71 15.25
C LEU A 34 13.33 -3.40 14.16
N VAL A 35 13.10 -3.84 12.92
CA VAL A 35 13.91 -3.46 11.76
C VAL A 35 13.29 -2.21 11.15
N ALA A 36 14.07 -1.15 10.98
CA ALA A 36 13.64 0.07 10.30
C ALA A 36 13.11 -0.26 8.89
N GLY A 37 11.79 -0.37 8.76
CA GLY A 37 11.14 -0.64 7.49
C GLY A 37 11.32 0.52 6.53
N GLY A 38 11.70 0.24 5.29
CA GLY A 38 11.72 1.26 4.24
C GLY A 38 10.34 1.91 4.07
N ARG A 39 10.31 3.24 3.93
CA ARG A 39 9.07 3.99 3.71
C ARG A 39 8.42 3.55 2.39
N PRO A 40 7.11 3.27 2.35
CA PRO A 40 6.43 2.97 1.10
C PRO A 40 6.47 4.17 0.14
N ASP A 41 6.37 3.90 -1.16
CA ASP A 41 6.27 4.95 -2.18
C ASP A 41 4.83 5.47 -2.35
N ALA A 42 3.82 4.63 -2.05
CA ALA A 42 2.41 5.02 -2.00
C ALA A 42 1.63 4.12 -1.02
N VAL A 43 0.52 4.66 -0.49
CA VAL A 43 -0.47 3.94 0.31
C VAL A 43 -1.82 4.02 -0.40
N VAL A 44 -2.54 2.90 -0.49
CA VAL A 44 -3.83 2.83 -1.17
C VAL A 44 -4.92 2.17 -0.33
N PHE A 45 -6.17 2.54 -0.57
CA PHE A 45 -7.32 2.07 0.21
C PHE A 45 -8.42 1.47 -0.69
N PRO A 46 -8.26 0.21 -1.13
CA PRO A 46 -9.30 -0.48 -1.89
C PRO A 46 -10.54 -0.76 -1.02
N ARG A 47 -11.73 -0.67 -1.61
CA ARG A 47 -13.03 -0.91 -0.95
C ARG A 47 -13.76 -2.15 -1.48
N ALA A 48 -13.24 -2.79 -2.53
CA ALA A 48 -13.83 -3.99 -3.11
C ALA A 48 -12.74 -4.98 -3.53
N THR A 49 -13.08 -6.27 -3.50
CA THR A 49 -12.17 -7.34 -3.92
C THR A 49 -11.72 -7.18 -5.38
N ALA A 50 -12.59 -6.66 -6.25
CA ALA A 50 -12.24 -6.35 -7.63
C ALA A 50 -11.10 -5.32 -7.74
N GLU A 51 -11.06 -4.34 -6.83
CA GLU A 51 -9.98 -3.35 -6.79
C GLU A 51 -8.67 -3.98 -6.30
N VAL A 52 -8.74 -4.90 -5.33
CA VAL A 52 -7.56 -5.67 -4.87
C VAL A 52 -7.00 -6.54 -6.00
N ALA A 53 -7.86 -7.21 -6.77
CA ALA A 53 -7.44 -7.98 -7.93
C ALA A 53 -6.77 -7.10 -9.00
N ALA A 54 -7.32 -5.91 -9.27
CA ALA A 54 -6.72 -4.94 -10.18
C ALA A 54 -5.35 -4.43 -9.67
N LEU A 55 -5.19 -4.21 -8.36
CA LEU A 55 -3.93 -3.84 -7.74
C LEU A 55 -2.88 -4.95 -7.86
N ALA A 56 -3.26 -6.21 -7.70
CA ALA A 56 -2.36 -7.35 -7.87
C ALA A 56 -1.86 -7.45 -9.33
N ALA A 57 -2.76 -7.26 -10.31
CA ALA A 57 -2.37 -7.22 -11.72
C ALA A 57 -1.44 -6.03 -12.03
N TRP A 58 -1.73 -4.84 -11.49
CA TRP A 58 -0.89 -3.66 -11.60
C TRP A 58 0.51 -3.89 -11.00
N SER A 59 0.59 -4.52 -9.82
CA SER A 59 1.83 -4.85 -9.13
C SER A 59 2.75 -5.69 -10.00
N THR A 60 2.19 -6.75 -10.61
CA THR A 60 2.92 -7.61 -11.55
C THR A 60 3.37 -6.85 -12.80
N ALA A 61 2.48 -6.04 -13.40
CA ALA A 61 2.79 -5.30 -14.62
C ALA A 61 3.90 -4.25 -14.44
N HIS A 62 3.97 -3.62 -13.27
CA HIS A 62 4.94 -2.57 -12.98
C HIS A 62 6.16 -3.05 -12.18
N ALA A 63 6.22 -4.33 -11.81
CA ALA A 63 7.23 -4.90 -10.92
C ALA A 63 7.37 -4.11 -9.60
N VAL A 64 6.24 -3.76 -9.01
CA VAL A 64 6.16 -3.00 -7.76
C VAL A 64 5.50 -3.88 -6.70
N PRO A 65 6.23 -4.35 -5.67
CA PRO A 65 5.66 -5.11 -4.58
C PRO A 65 4.42 -4.46 -3.96
N LEU A 66 3.39 -5.27 -3.77
CA LEU A 66 2.15 -4.92 -3.09
C LEU A 66 2.15 -5.55 -1.69
N VAL A 67 2.12 -4.73 -0.64
CA VAL A 67 2.15 -5.19 0.77
C VAL A 67 0.82 -4.88 1.44
N GLY A 68 0.18 -5.91 2.01
CA GLY A 68 -1.05 -5.75 2.77
C GLY A 68 -0.82 -5.12 4.14
N TRP A 69 -1.71 -4.23 4.56
CA TRP A 69 -1.71 -3.56 5.85
C TRP A 69 -3.10 -3.63 6.49
N GLY A 70 -3.18 -3.92 7.79
CA GLY A 70 -4.45 -3.99 8.51
C GLY A 70 -4.26 -4.04 10.02
N GLU A 71 -5.33 -3.69 10.75
CA GLU A 71 -5.41 -3.80 12.21
C GLU A 71 -5.98 -5.16 12.59
N GLY A 72 -5.11 -6.13 12.86
CA GLY A 72 -5.50 -7.49 13.24
C GLY A 72 -4.29 -8.39 13.40
N VAL A 73 -3.94 -8.63 14.66
CA VAL A 73 -2.95 -9.57 15.23
C VAL A 73 -2.24 -10.57 14.29
N ALA A 74 -0.90 -10.52 14.36
CA ALA A 74 0.08 -11.49 13.89
C ALA A 74 0.20 -11.70 12.36
N PHE A 75 0.63 -10.66 11.64
CA PHE A 75 1.41 -10.89 10.41
C PHE A 75 2.82 -10.35 10.63
N GLN A 76 3.81 -11.23 10.54
CA GLN A 76 5.22 -10.86 10.65
C GLN A 76 5.53 -9.78 9.61
N ARG A 77 5.72 -8.55 10.09
CA ARG A 77 6.21 -7.42 9.32
C ARG A 77 7.69 -7.65 9.00
N GLY A 78 7.95 -8.45 7.96
CA GLY A 78 9.28 -8.63 7.40
C GLY A 78 9.78 -7.34 6.76
N ALA A 79 11.09 -7.08 6.90
CA ALA A 79 11.75 -5.87 6.40
C ALA A 79 11.40 -5.57 4.93
N CYS A 80 11.00 -4.32 4.66
CA CYS A 80 10.49 -3.87 3.37
C CYS A 80 11.61 -3.38 2.44
N ALA A 81 11.60 -3.81 1.18
CA ALA A 81 12.50 -3.35 0.13
C ALA A 81 12.04 -1.98 -0.43
N PRO A 82 12.96 -1.13 -0.94
CA PRO A 82 12.59 0.09 -1.65
C PRO A 82 11.75 -0.24 -2.90
N ARG A 83 10.81 0.65 -3.29
CA ARG A 83 9.85 0.48 -4.42
C ARG A 83 8.58 -0.30 -4.08
N THR A 84 7.89 0.00 -2.98
CA THR A 84 6.72 -0.78 -2.53
C THR A 84 5.46 0.08 -2.40
N VAL A 85 4.30 -0.47 -2.75
CA VAL A 85 2.98 0.11 -2.47
C VAL A 85 2.29 -0.69 -1.38
N TRP A 86 1.79 0.02 -0.37
CA TRP A 86 1.03 -0.59 0.72
C TRP A 86 -0.46 -0.41 0.44
N PHE A 87 -1.26 -1.43 0.72
CA PHE A 87 -2.72 -1.31 0.67
C PHE A 87 -3.32 -1.67 2.02
N GLY A 88 -4.15 -0.76 2.53
CA GLY A 88 -4.82 -0.89 3.81
C GLY A 88 -6.28 -1.26 3.63
N TRP A 89 -6.78 -2.22 4.40
CA TRP A 89 -8.20 -2.27 4.74
C TRP A 89 -8.43 -1.49 6.02
N SER A 90 -9.08 -0.33 5.90
CA SER A 90 -9.77 0.23 7.05
C SER A 90 -11.07 -0.55 7.16
N LEU A 91 -11.13 -1.51 8.08
CA LEU A 91 -12.38 -1.78 8.77
C LEU A 91 -12.68 -0.51 9.58
N ALA A 92 -13.09 0.57 8.91
CA ALA A 92 -13.97 1.51 9.56
C ALA A 92 -15.20 0.67 9.84
N SER A 93 -15.23 0.07 11.04
CA SER A 93 -16.43 -0.48 11.62
C SER A 93 -17.52 0.54 11.32
N SER A 94 -18.48 0.15 10.48
CA SER A 94 -19.78 0.76 10.51
C SER A 94 -20.31 0.50 11.93
N ALA A 95 -20.07 1.43 12.83
CA ALA A 95 -20.64 1.54 14.16
C ALA A 95 -21.05 2.99 14.36
#